data_AF-A0A7U9XM87-F1
#
_entry.id   AF-A0A7U9XM87-F1
#
_cell.length_a   1.000
_cell.length_b   1.000
_cell.length_c   1.000
_cell.angle_alpha   90.00
_cell.angle_beta   90.00
_cell.angle_gamma   90.00
#
_symmetry.space_group_name_H-M   'P 1'
#
loop_
_entity.id
_entity.type
_entity.pdbx_description
1 polymer ?
#
loop_
_entity_poly.entity_id
_entity_poly.type
_entity_poly.pdbx_seq_one_letter_code
_entity_poly.pdbx_strand_id
1 'polypeptide(L)' 'MEILQSAERAITAIMCAVGGAFAFWGAYEVATGFSQHNAAKQEAGIPKVVGGVGVIVITLKLMPMIFNYLNF' A
#
# COMPACT_ATOMS: atom_id res chain seq x y z
N MET A 1 -26.12 8.45 -3.77
CA MET A 1 -24.75 8.99 -3.62
C MET A 1 -24.06 8.52 -2.34
N GLU A 2 -24.75 8.31 -1.21
CA GLU A 2 -24.10 7.85 0.03
C GLU A 2 -23.46 6.45 -0.06
N ILE A 3 -24.09 5.50 -0.75
CA ILE A 3 -23.53 4.14 -0.92
C ILE A 3 -22.21 4.18 -1.70
N LEU A 4 -22.11 5.02 -2.74
CA LEU A 4 -20.89 5.19 -3.52
C LEU A 4 -19.77 5.79 -2.67
N GLN A 5 -20.05 6.83 -1.89
CA GLN A 5 -19.06 7.43 -0.98
C GLN A 5 -18.62 6.47 0.13
N SER A 6 -19.54 5.66 0.67
CA SER A 6 -19.21 4.63 1.64
C SER A 6 -18.33 3.54 1.03
N ALA A 7 -18.63 3.12 -0.22
CA ALA A 7 -17.82 2.16 -0.95
C ALA A 7 -16.42 2.71 -1.27
N GLU A 8 -16.31 3.98 -1.68
CA GLU A 8 -15.04 4.66 -1.92
C GLU A 8 -14.13 4.60 -0.68
N ARG A 9 -14.69 4.97 0.48
CA ARG A 9 -13.98 4.97 1.76
C ARG A 9 -13.56 3.57 2.17
N ALA A 10 -14.46 2.58 2.04
CA ALA A 10 -14.17 1.20 2.40
C ALA A 10 -13.05 0.61 1.52
N ILE A 11 -13.14 0.78 0.19
CA ILE A 11 -12.14 0.27 -0.76
C ILE A 11 -10.80 0.96 -0.54
N THR A 12 -10.79 2.28 -0.39
CA THR A 12 -9.56 3.04 -0.11
C THR A 12 -8.90 2.57 1.18
N ALA A 13 -9.69 2.39 2.26
CA ALA A 13 -9.17 1.93 3.54
C ALA A 13 -8.55 0.53 3.45
N ILE A 14 -9.21 -0.42 2.78
CA ILE A 14 -8.70 -1.79 2.60
C ILE A 14 -7.40 -1.77 1.79
N MET A 15 -7.36 -1.04 0.69
CA MET A 15 -6.18 -0.98 -0.17
C MET A 15 -5.00 -0.29 0.55
N CYS A 16 -5.25 0.78 1.29
CA CYS A 16 -4.22 1.41 2.13
C CYS A 16 -3.73 0.48 3.25
N ALA A 17 -4.62 -0.31 3.86
CA ALA A 17 -4.23 -1.29 4.87
C ALA A 17 -3.36 -2.42 4.27
N VAL A 18 -3.72 -2.92 3.09
CA VAL A 18 -2.93 -3.94 2.38
C VAL A 18 -1.56 -3.39 2.00
N GLY A 19 -1.50 -2.20 1.38
CA GLY A 19 -0.23 -1.55 1.03
C GLY A 19 0.62 -1.25 2.27
N GLY A 20 0.00 -0.83 3.36
CA GLY A 20 0.66 -0.59 4.65
C GLY A 20 1.24 -1.87 5.27
N ALA A 21 0.51 -2.99 5.20
CA ALA A 21 0.99 -4.27 5.68
C ALA A 21 2.23 -4.75 4.91
N PHE A 22 2.22 -4.63 3.57
CA PHE A 22 3.39 -4.96 2.74
C PHE A 22 4.57 -4.03 3.02
N ALA A 23 4.32 -2.73 3.17
CA ALA A 23 5.37 -1.76 3.47
C ALA A 23 6.00 -2.02 4.85
N PHE A 24 5.17 -2.30 5.86
CA PHE A 24 5.64 -2.63 7.20
C PHE A 24 6.44 -3.92 7.23
N TRP A 25 5.94 -4.98 6.58
CA TRP A 25 6.64 -6.26 6.53
C TRP A 25 7.97 -6.16 5.76
N GLY A 26 7.98 -5.43 4.64
CA GLY A 26 9.21 -5.12 3.91
C GLY A 26 10.21 -4.34 4.76
N ALA A 27 9.75 -3.34 5.51
CA ALA A 27 10.62 -2.55 6.38
C ALA A 27 11.21 -3.40 7.51
N TYR A 28 10.43 -4.33 8.06
CA TYR A 28 10.92 -5.31 9.03
C TYR A 28 11.99 -6.24 8.44
N GLU A 29 11.82 -6.72 7.22
CA GLU A 29 12.83 -7.54 6.54
C GLU A 29 14.11 -6.76 6.23
N VAL A 30 14.00 -5.48 5.84
CA VAL A 30 15.16 -4.60 5.66
C VAL A 30 15.89 -4.35 6.97
N ALA A 31 15.16 -4.03 8.05
CA ALA A 31 15.74 -3.76 9.37
C ALA A 31 16.42 -4.99 9.97
N THR A 32 15.77 -6.16 9.87
CA THR A 32 16.37 -7.42 10.34
C THR A 32 17.53 -7.86 9.47
N GLY A 33 17.45 -7.64 8.14
CA GLY A 33 18.55 -7.86 7.22
C GLY A 33 19.78 -7.03 7.55
N PHE A 34 19.59 -5.74 7.87
CA PHE A 34 20.68 -4.86 8.32
C PHE A 34 21.30 -5.35 9.63
N SER A 35 20.47 -5.71 10.62
CA SER A 35 20.93 -6.21 11.93
C SER A 35 21.72 -7.52 11.84
N GLN A 36 21.41 -8.37 10.85
CA GLN A 36 22.02 -9.67 10.66
C GLN A 36 23.12 -9.67 9.59
N HIS A 37 23.44 -8.51 9.01
CA HIS A 37 24.28 -8.39 7.80
C HIS A 37 23.90 -9.39 6.70
N ASN A 38 22.59 -9.62 6.53
CA ASN A 38 22.04 -10.56 5.57
C ASN A 38 21.47 -9.80 4.37
N ALA A 39 22.27 -9.72 3.30
CA ALA A 39 21.91 -9.06 2.05
C ALA A 39 20.61 -9.61 1.44
N ALA A 40 20.37 -10.93 1.53
CA ALA A 40 19.18 -11.53 0.95
C ALA A 40 17.87 -11.04 1.60
N LYS A 41 17.88 -10.80 2.91
CA LYS A 41 16.70 -10.23 3.61
C LYS A 41 16.49 -8.76 3.27
N GLN A 42 17.58 -8.01 3.11
CA GLN A 42 17.53 -6.62 2.69
C GLN A 42 16.98 -6.47 1.27
N GLU A 43 17.49 -7.27 0.33
CA GLU A 43 17.04 -7.31 -1.06
C GLU A 43 15.60 -7.81 -1.21
N ALA A 44 15.15 -8.73 -0.36
CA ALA A 44 13.75 -9.16 -0.35
C ALA A 44 12.79 -8.12 0.24
N GLY A 45 13.25 -7.34 1.22
CA GLY A 45 12.45 -6.35 1.92
C GLY A 45 12.22 -5.07 1.11
N ILE A 46 13.23 -4.57 0.37
CA ILE A 46 13.13 -3.32 -0.39
C ILE A 46 11.97 -3.34 -1.40
N PRO A 47 11.77 -4.37 -2.24
CA PRO A 47 10.63 -4.44 -3.16
C PRO A 47 9.29 -4.46 -2.45
N LYS A 48 9.21 -5.05 -1.25
CA LYS A 48 7.97 -5.07 -0.44
C LYS A 48 7.65 -3.69 0.13
N VAL A 49 8.67 -2.95 0.57
CA VAL A 49 8.52 -1.54 0.97
C VAL A 49 8.04 -0.69 -0.20
N VAL A 50 8.77 -0.73 -1.31
CA VAL A 50 8.47 0.09 -2.49
C VAL A 50 7.11 -0.28 -3.08
N GLY A 51 6.81 -1.57 -3.19
CA GLY A 51 5.52 -2.06 -3.66
C GLY A 51 4.37 -1.66 -2.73
N GLY A 52 4.55 -1.80 -1.42
CA GLY A 52 3.55 -1.41 -0.43
C GLY A 52 3.25 0.10 -0.46
N VAL A 53 4.28 0.94 -0.49
CA VAL A 53 4.11 2.40 -0.63
C VAL A 53 3.50 2.75 -1.99
N GLY A 54 3.91 2.07 -3.06
CA GLY A 54 3.36 2.24 -4.40
C GLY A 54 1.85 2.00 -4.43
N VAL A 55 1.38 0.90 -3.83
CA VAL A 55 -0.05 0.59 -3.71
C VAL A 55 -0.79 1.72 -2.98
N ILE A 56 -0.28 2.19 -1.84
CA ILE A 56 -0.93 3.28 -1.08
C ILE A 56 -1.06 4.54 -1.94
N VAL A 57 0.02 4.97 -2.60
CA VAL A 57 0.04 6.19 -3.41
C VAL A 57 -0.91 6.07 -4.60
N ILE A 58 -0.88 4.93 -5.29
CA ILE A 58 -1.77 4.61 -6.41
C ILE A 58 -3.23 4.67 -5.95
N THR A 59 -3.58 4.01 -4.84
CA THR A 59 -4.94 4.05 -4.28
C THR A 59 -5.40 5.47 -3.99
N LEU A 60 -4.60 6.26 -3.29
CA LEU A 60 -4.96 7.64 -2.90
C LEU A 60 -5.16 8.57 -4.11
N LYS A 61 -4.56 8.25 -5.26
CA LYS A 61 -4.71 9.04 -6.50
C LYS A 61 -5.80 8.50 -7.41
N LEU A 62 -5.89 7.19 -7.60
CA LEU A 62 -6.82 6.57 -8.54
C LEU A 62 -8.24 6.46 -8.00
N MET A 63 -8.43 6.23 -6.70
CA MET A 63 -9.77 6.13 -6.12
C MET A 63 -10.65 7.35 -6.36
N PRO A 64 -10.20 8.58 -6.05
CA PRO A 64 -11.02 9.76 -6.31
C PRO A 64 -11.27 9.97 -7.81
N MET A 65 -10.32 9.62 -8.68
CA MET A 65 -10.53 9.71 -10.13
C MET A 65 -11.61 8.73 -10.61
N ILE A 66 -11.52 7.45 -10.22
CA ILE A 66 -12.48 6.41 -10.59
C ILE A 66 -13.88 6.79 -10.12
N PHE A 67 -14.00 7.26 -8.88
CA PHE A 67 -15.31 7.63 -8.33
C PHE A 67 -15.87 8.89 -9.00
N ASN A 68 -15.03 9.86 -9.36
CA ASN A 68 -15.45 11.02 -10.15
C ASN A 68 -15.98 10.64 -11.54
N TYR A 69 -15.40 9.61 -12.19
CA TYR A 69 -15.93 9.07 -13.45
C TYR A 69 -17.24 8.30 -13.27
N LEU A 70 -17.44 7.63 -12.13
CA LEU A 70 -18.64 6.85 -11.85
C LEU A 70 -19.82 7.69 -11.34
N ASN A 71 -19.57 8.92 -10.86
CA ASN A 71 -20.57 9.77 -10.21
C ASN A 71 -21.40 10.65 -11.18
N PHE A 72 -21.39 10.35 -12.49
CA PHE A 72 -22.08 11.07 -13.60
C PHE A 72 -22.86 12.33 -13.22
#